data_AF-A0AAW9MSI2-F1
#
_entry.id   AF-A0AAW9MSI2-F1
#
_cell.length_a   1.000
_cell.length_b   1.000
_cell.length_c   1.000
_cell.angle_alpha   90.00
_cell.angle_beta   90.00
_cell.angle_gamma   90.00
#
_symmetry.space_group_name_H-M   'P 1'
#
loop_
_entity.id
_entity.type
_entity.pdbx_description
1 polymer ?
#
loop_
_entity_poly.entity_id
_entity_poly.type
_entity_poly.pdbx_seq_one_letter_code
_entity_poly.pdbx_strand_id
1 'polypeptide(L)'
;MTHFQIKLIALITMFIDHFAMVFGYYGVGLFSSKTTYLLRSIGRIAFPIFAFNISNGLEKTKSREKYLERLVLFAFISEIPFVLMHYGGDSIMQNFTSFFEIFSNLKFNLSLEPLEILALISTNILVFYFFQYKNKKFCLFYLLASSLSIISLYSLPYRVYILDPTKLNVFYTLFTGAFVSYILDSIILRFKKFDGKKLIEIVLLAIMAGLTIFVFTKNSDYGYKGVLLIFLLYVFKKIKFLQLITLTCWLYFTYYYPIPMGEEISLLFVFSLVSVLVAFLYNGKKGYNNKVFRIFTYIFYPLHISLLFIFSFLYQLGII
;
A
#
# COMPACT_ATOMS: atom_id res chain seq x y z
N MET A 1 -18.07 13.38 -11.02
CA MET A 1 -16.62 13.14 -11.25
C MET A 1 -16.39 11.76 -11.86
N THR A 2 -15.50 11.67 -12.85
CA THR A 2 -15.10 10.40 -13.49
C THR A 2 -13.97 9.71 -12.72
N HIS A 3 -13.70 8.45 -13.03
CA HIS A 3 -12.62 7.68 -12.41
C HIS A 3 -11.24 8.30 -12.69
N PHE A 4 -11.03 8.90 -13.85
CA PHE A 4 -9.84 9.69 -14.15
C PHE A 4 -9.64 10.85 -13.16
N GLN A 5 -10.68 11.64 -12.92
CA GLN A 5 -10.61 12.83 -12.05
C GLN A 5 -10.32 12.45 -10.59
N ILE A 6 -11.01 11.44 -10.04
CA ILE A 6 -10.77 11.00 -8.66
C ILE A 6 -9.37 10.39 -8.49
N LYS A 7 -8.85 9.71 -9.52
CA LYS A 7 -7.46 9.24 -9.52
C LYS A 7 -6.46 10.39 -9.51
N LEU A 8 -6.70 11.44 -10.30
CA LEU A 8 -5.82 12.60 -10.32
C LEU A 8 -5.77 13.29 -8.96
N ILE A 9 -6.92 13.44 -8.30
CA ILE A 9 -6.98 13.96 -6.92
C ILE A 9 -6.11 13.11 -5.99
N ALA A 10 -6.27 11.78 -6.03
CA ALA A 10 -5.48 10.89 -5.17
C ALA A 10 -3.96 10.99 -5.42
N LEU A 11 -3.53 11.13 -6.68
CA LEU A 11 -2.11 11.30 -7.00
C LEU A 11 -1.56 12.63 -6.49
N ILE A 12 -2.32 13.72 -6.66
CA ILE A 12 -1.91 15.05 -6.19
C ILE A 12 -1.82 15.08 -4.67
N THR A 13 -2.85 14.59 -3.96
CA THR A 13 -2.84 14.60 -2.50
C THR A 13 -1.79 13.67 -1.92
N MET A 14 -1.53 12.51 -2.55
CA MET A 14 -0.42 11.63 -2.18
C MET A 14 0.95 12.29 -2.36
N PHE A 15 1.14 13.03 -3.46
CA PHE A 15 2.38 13.79 -3.66
C PHE A 15 2.57 14.85 -2.57
N ILE A 16 1.51 15.59 -2.22
CA ILE A 16 1.55 16.58 -1.12
C ILE A 16 1.93 15.90 0.20
N ASP A 17 1.38 14.72 0.47
CA ASP A 17 1.67 13.93 1.66
C ASP A 17 3.16 13.58 1.79
N HIS A 18 3.73 13.04 0.71
CA HIS A 18 5.12 12.60 0.70
C HIS A 18 6.09 13.79 0.64
N PHE A 19 5.73 14.85 -0.06
CA PHE A 19 6.49 16.11 -0.06
C PHE A 19 6.61 16.67 1.36
N ALA A 20 5.51 16.68 2.12
CA ALA A 20 5.52 17.08 3.53
C ALA A 20 6.31 16.12 4.42
N MET A 21 6.25 14.81 4.16
CA MET A 21 7.07 13.85 4.89
C MET A 21 8.56 14.09 4.66
N VAL A 22 8.98 14.22 3.40
CA VAL A 22 10.38 14.35 3.04
C VAL A 22 10.95 15.71 3.44
N PHE A 23 10.30 16.82 3.12
CA PHE A 23 10.86 18.14 3.37
C PHE A 23 10.47 18.74 4.73
N GLY A 24 9.52 18.14 5.44
CA GLY A 24 9.04 18.61 6.73
C GLY A 24 9.31 17.64 7.89
N TYR A 25 8.81 16.42 7.81
CA TYR A 25 8.78 15.49 8.96
C TYR A 25 10.05 14.66 9.15
N TYR A 26 10.61 14.10 8.09
CA TYR A 26 11.75 13.18 8.11
C TYR A 26 13.04 13.74 7.51
N GLY A 27 12.98 14.86 6.79
CA GLY A 27 14.17 15.44 6.14
C GLY A 27 14.47 16.84 6.63
N VAL A 28 14.79 17.73 5.69
CA VAL A 28 15.51 19.00 5.90
C VAL A 28 14.84 20.07 6.76
N GLY A 29 13.66 19.80 7.31
CA GLY A 29 12.96 20.75 8.19
C GLY A 29 12.60 22.08 7.51
N LEU A 30 12.37 22.09 6.19
CA LEU A 30 12.03 23.28 5.40
C LEU A 30 10.69 23.90 5.83
N PHE A 31 9.79 23.10 6.39
CA PHE A 31 8.46 23.54 6.80
C PHE A 31 8.30 23.54 8.32
N SER A 32 7.61 24.56 8.83
CA SER A 32 7.20 24.57 10.23
C SER A 32 6.30 23.37 10.55
N SER A 33 6.30 22.93 11.81
CA SER A 33 5.47 21.80 12.28
C SER A 33 3.98 21.96 11.89
N LYS A 34 3.45 23.18 12.01
CA LYS A 34 2.07 23.51 11.60
C LYS A 34 1.84 23.32 10.10
N THR A 35 2.79 23.75 9.26
CA THR A 35 2.71 23.61 7.81
C THR A 35 2.80 22.14 7.41
N THR A 36 3.76 21.40 7.97
CA THR A 36 3.91 19.96 7.78
C THR A 36 2.64 19.21 8.15
N TYR A 37 2.04 19.52 9.31
CA TYR A 37 0.79 18.91 9.75
C TYR A 37 -0.39 19.21 8.81
N LEU A 38 -0.49 20.44 8.30
CA LEU A 38 -1.52 20.80 7.31
C LEU A 38 -1.36 20.02 6.00
N LEU A 39 -0.15 19.96 5.44
CA LEU A 39 0.12 19.24 4.21
C LEU A 39 -0.13 17.72 4.36
N ARG A 40 0.27 17.15 5.51
CA ARG A 40 -0.04 15.75 5.88
C ARG A 40 -1.55 15.52 5.99
N SER A 41 -2.30 16.50 6.50
CA SER A 41 -3.77 16.42 6.57
C SER A 41 -4.41 16.39 5.19
N ILE A 42 -3.96 17.24 4.26
CA ILE A 42 -4.37 17.17 2.85
C ILE A 42 -4.03 15.79 2.25
N GLY A 43 -2.87 15.26 2.60
CA GLY A 43 -2.40 13.94 2.20
C GLY A 43 -3.32 12.78 2.57
N ARG A 44 -4.05 12.86 3.69
CA ARG A 44 -4.96 11.80 4.16
C ARG A 44 -6.16 11.55 3.26
N ILE A 45 -6.40 12.42 2.29
CA ILE A 45 -7.40 12.23 1.23
C ILE A 45 -7.02 11.06 0.29
N ALA A 46 -5.72 10.80 0.09
CA ALA A 46 -5.23 9.89 -0.96
C ALA A 46 -5.64 8.43 -0.75
N PHE A 47 -5.29 7.85 0.41
CA PHE A 47 -5.48 6.41 0.65
C PHE A 47 -6.94 5.94 0.56
N PRO A 48 -7.93 6.62 1.18
CA PRO A 48 -9.33 6.20 1.06
C PRO A 48 -9.82 6.22 -0.39
N ILE A 49 -9.34 7.17 -1.20
CA ILE A 49 -9.66 7.23 -2.65
C ILE A 49 -8.98 6.07 -3.40
N PHE A 50 -7.73 5.72 -3.07
CA PHE A 50 -7.08 4.53 -3.66
C PHE A 50 -7.82 3.24 -3.31
N ALA A 51 -8.22 3.07 -2.04
CA ALA A 51 -9.00 1.92 -1.59
C ALA A 51 -10.36 1.83 -2.31
N PHE A 52 -11.05 2.96 -2.45
CA PHE A 52 -12.29 3.06 -3.23
C PHE A 52 -12.09 2.74 -4.71
N ASN A 53 -11.02 3.25 -5.33
CA ASN A 53 -10.71 2.96 -6.73
C ASN A 53 -10.36 1.50 -6.97
N ILE A 54 -9.65 0.84 -6.05
CA ILE A 54 -9.28 -0.57 -6.17
C ILE A 54 -10.50 -1.47 -6.07
N SER A 55 -11.34 -1.27 -5.05
CA SER A 55 -12.56 -2.05 -4.86
C SER A 55 -13.51 -1.94 -6.07
N ASN A 56 -13.76 -0.72 -6.56
CA ASN A 56 -14.58 -0.52 -7.76
C ASN A 56 -13.88 -0.96 -9.06
N GLY A 57 -12.55 -0.90 -9.11
CA GLY A 57 -11.74 -1.31 -10.26
C GLY A 57 -11.72 -2.82 -10.48
N LEU A 58 -11.75 -3.61 -9.40
CA LEU A 58 -11.79 -5.08 -9.45
C LEU A 58 -13.06 -5.62 -10.12
N GLU A 59 -14.17 -4.92 -10.01
CA GLU A 59 -15.42 -5.28 -10.68
C GLU A 59 -15.36 -5.03 -12.19
N LYS A 60 -14.70 -3.94 -12.59
CA LYS A 60 -14.70 -3.44 -13.97
C LYS A 60 -13.53 -3.96 -14.81
N THR A 61 -12.56 -4.65 -14.21
CA THR A 61 -11.37 -5.13 -14.92
C THR A 61 -11.68 -6.36 -15.78
N LYS A 62 -11.07 -6.42 -16.97
CA LYS A 62 -11.20 -7.58 -17.87
C LYS A 62 -10.42 -8.81 -17.39
N SER A 63 -9.33 -8.59 -16.64
CA SER A 63 -8.56 -9.66 -16.01
C SER A 63 -8.12 -9.19 -14.63
N ARG A 64 -8.55 -9.94 -13.61
CA ARG A 64 -8.24 -9.63 -12.22
C ARG A 64 -6.83 -10.09 -11.87
N GLU A 65 -6.38 -11.19 -12.45
CA GLU A 65 -5.03 -11.74 -12.29
C GLU A 65 -3.97 -10.73 -12.76
N LYS A 66 -4.15 -10.12 -13.93
CA LYS A 66 -3.23 -9.07 -14.41
C LYS A 66 -3.30 -7.80 -13.53
N TYR A 67 -4.44 -7.54 -12.90
CA TYR A 67 -4.59 -6.40 -12.01
C TYR A 67 -3.84 -6.62 -10.68
N LEU A 68 -3.99 -7.81 -10.10
CA LEU A 68 -3.26 -8.27 -8.92
C LEU A 68 -1.76 -8.38 -9.19
N GLU A 69 -1.36 -8.92 -10.35
CA GLU A 69 0.04 -8.97 -10.81
C GLU A 69 0.70 -7.59 -10.77
N ARG A 70 0.02 -6.54 -11.26
CA ARG A 70 0.54 -5.17 -11.18
C ARG A 70 0.67 -4.70 -9.74
N LEU A 71 -0.34 -4.91 -8.90
CA LEU A 71 -0.28 -4.46 -7.50
C LEU A 71 0.88 -5.11 -6.74
N VAL A 72 1.06 -6.42 -6.88
CA VAL A 72 2.15 -7.14 -6.18
C VAL A 72 3.53 -6.86 -6.78
N LEU A 73 3.62 -6.63 -8.10
CA LEU A 73 4.85 -6.15 -8.72
C LEU A 73 5.27 -4.78 -8.17
N PHE A 74 4.33 -3.84 -8.04
CA PHE A 74 4.63 -2.52 -7.51
C PHE A 74 4.81 -2.51 -5.98
N ALA A 75 4.27 -3.50 -5.26
CA ALA A 75 4.65 -3.76 -3.87
C ALA A 75 6.14 -4.11 -3.78
N PHE A 76 6.63 -5.02 -4.62
CA PHE A 76 8.05 -5.36 -4.67
C PHE A 76 8.94 -4.19 -5.11
N ILE A 77 8.62 -3.53 -6.23
CA ILE A 77 9.46 -2.44 -6.80
C ILE A 77 9.55 -1.24 -5.86
N SER A 78 8.45 -0.90 -5.18
CA SER A 78 8.39 0.33 -4.40
C SER A 78 9.02 0.21 -3.01
N GLU A 79 9.43 -0.99 -2.61
CA GLU A 79 9.98 -1.23 -1.28
C GLU A 79 11.27 -0.45 -1.03
N ILE A 80 12.22 -0.52 -1.97
CA ILE A 80 13.50 0.18 -1.82
C ILE A 80 13.30 1.71 -1.74
N PRO A 81 12.59 2.39 -2.67
CA PRO A 81 12.32 3.82 -2.54
C PRO A 81 11.62 4.19 -1.22
N PHE A 82 10.67 3.37 -0.80
CA PHE A 82 9.88 3.60 0.40
C PHE A 82 10.73 3.54 1.68
N VAL A 83 11.60 2.53 1.81
CA VAL A 83 12.51 2.37 2.95
C VAL A 83 13.53 3.51 2.97
N LEU A 84 14.14 3.85 1.83
CA LEU A 84 15.10 4.95 1.74
C LEU A 84 14.49 6.30 2.16
N MET A 85 13.24 6.56 1.79
CA MET A 85 12.53 7.78 2.22
C MET A 85 12.35 7.85 3.74
N HIS A 86 12.07 6.72 4.40
CA HIS A 86 11.81 6.67 5.84
C HIS A 86 13.07 6.67 6.70
N TYR A 87 14.19 6.14 6.19
CA TYR A 87 15.40 5.93 6.97
C TYR A 87 16.62 6.69 6.48
N GLY A 88 16.57 7.27 5.28
CA GLY A 88 17.76 7.75 4.58
C GLY A 88 18.11 9.22 4.76
N GLY A 89 17.19 10.09 5.17
CA GLY A 89 17.40 11.55 5.19
C GLY A 89 18.55 12.01 6.08
N ASP A 90 18.58 11.60 7.35
CA ASP A 90 19.61 12.08 8.29
C ASP A 90 20.85 11.17 8.34
N SER A 91 20.67 9.87 8.06
CA SER A 91 21.71 8.84 8.23
C SER A 91 22.65 8.71 7.03
N ILE A 92 22.16 8.92 5.81
CA ILE A 92 22.96 8.78 4.58
C ILE A 92 23.85 10.01 4.37
N MET A 93 23.42 11.20 4.79
CA MET A 93 24.23 12.41 4.66
C MET A 93 25.40 12.45 5.67
N GLN A 94 25.19 12.05 6.93
CA GLN A 94 26.28 11.96 7.91
C GLN A 94 27.41 11.03 7.45
N ASN A 95 27.11 10.15 6.49
CA ASN A 95 27.96 9.05 6.04
C ASN A 95 28.17 9.08 4.51
N PHE A 96 28.12 10.25 3.88
CA PHE A 96 28.24 10.34 2.42
C PHE A 96 29.64 9.99 1.90
N THR A 97 30.69 10.40 2.61
CA THR A 97 32.07 9.95 2.34
C THR A 97 32.21 8.43 2.39
N SER A 98 31.24 7.76 3.02
CA SER A 98 31.15 6.33 3.22
C SER A 98 29.99 5.69 2.42
N PHE A 99 29.45 6.32 1.36
CA PHE A 99 28.43 5.67 0.51
C PHE A 99 28.87 4.29 0.01
N PHE A 100 30.08 4.19 -0.54
CA PHE A 100 30.63 2.89 -0.95
C PHE A 100 30.86 1.94 0.24
N GLU A 101 31.14 2.47 1.43
CA GLU A 101 31.31 1.68 2.66
C GLU A 101 29.97 1.18 3.22
N ILE A 102 28.86 1.89 3.01
CA ILE A 102 27.52 1.44 3.37
C ILE A 102 27.21 0.14 2.63
N PHE A 103 27.48 0.09 1.32
CA PHE A 103 27.24 -1.09 0.49
C PHE A 103 28.23 -2.23 0.78
N SER A 104 29.49 -1.91 1.08
CA SER A 104 30.48 -2.95 1.42
C SER A 104 30.22 -3.59 2.78
N ASN A 105 29.51 -2.91 3.70
CA ASN A 105 29.17 -3.40 5.04
C ASN A 105 27.72 -3.86 5.20
N LEU A 106 27.02 -4.20 4.11
CA LEU A 106 25.64 -4.67 4.20
C LEU A 106 25.54 -5.99 4.94
N LYS A 107 24.65 -6.03 5.93
CA LYS A 107 24.28 -7.23 6.66
C LYS A 107 22.90 -7.68 6.25
N PHE A 108 22.78 -9.00 6.09
CA PHE A 108 21.53 -9.68 5.85
C PHE A 108 21.02 -10.27 7.16
N ASN A 109 19.73 -10.11 7.43
CA ASN A 109 19.06 -10.82 8.52
C ASN A 109 17.64 -11.24 8.12
N LEU A 110 17.18 -12.36 8.67
CA LEU A 110 15.78 -12.76 8.62
C LEU A 110 15.09 -12.21 9.87
N SER A 111 14.03 -11.42 9.68
CA SER A 111 13.42 -10.64 10.75
C SER A 111 12.26 -11.33 11.46
N LEU A 112 11.98 -12.58 11.16
CA LEU A 112 10.69 -13.20 11.47
C LEU A 112 10.79 -14.43 12.37
N GLU A 113 9.72 -14.61 13.13
CA GLU A 113 9.48 -15.78 13.97
C GLU A 113 9.21 -17.02 13.10
N PRO A 114 9.51 -18.24 13.59
CA PRO A 114 9.27 -19.48 12.84
C PRO A 114 7.85 -19.61 12.28
N LEU A 115 6.84 -19.12 13.00
CA LEU A 115 5.45 -19.13 12.57
C LEU A 115 5.21 -18.31 11.29
N GLU A 116 5.87 -17.16 11.15
CA GLU A 116 5.68 -16.29 9.99
C GLU A 116 6.40 -16.84 8.76
N ILE A 117 7.54 -17.52 8.93
CA ILE A 117 8.20 -18.28 7.87
C ILE A 117 7.29 -19.41 7.37
N LEU A 118 6.69 -20.17 8.29
CA LEU A 118 5.74 -21.24 7.95
C LEU A 118 4.51 -20.69 7.22
N ALA A 119 3.96 -19.56 7.69
CA ALA A 119 2.84 -18.90 7.06
C ALA A 119 3.18 -18.41 5.65
N LEU A 120 4.38 -17.84 5.46
CA LEU A 120 4.89 -17.42 4.16
C LEU A 120 5.03 -18.59 3.19
N ILE A 121 5.66 -19.69 3.62
CA ILE A 121 5.83 -20.87 2.78
C ILE A 121 4.47 -21.44 2.38
N SER A 122 3.58 -21.57 3.36
CA SER A 122 2.24 -22.13 3.18
C SER A 122 1.39 -21.27 2.23
N THR A 123 1.41 -19.94 2.37
CA THR A 123 0.67 -19.06 1.44
C THR A 123 1.26 -19.10 0.03
N ASN A 124 2.58 -19.20 -0.13
CA ASN A 124 3.21 -19.35 -1.44
C ASN A 124 2.84 -20.66 -2.13
N ILE A 125 2.79 -21.77 -1.39
CA ILE A 125 2.35 -23.07 -1.91
C ILE A 125 0.89 -22.98 -2.40
N LEU A 126 0.00 -22.38 -1.61
CA LEU A 126 -1.41 -22.24 -1.98
C LEU A 126 -1.60 -21.32 -3.20
N VAL A 127 -0.87 -20.19 -3.25
CA VAL A 127 -0.89 -19.29 -4.40
C VAL A 127 -0.39 -20.02 -5.65
N PHE A 128 0.72 -20.75 -5.55
CA PHE A 128 1.23 -21.54 -6.65
C PHE A 128 0.20 -22.59 -7.12
N TYR A 129 -0.38 -23.35 -6.19
CA TYR A 129 -1.41 -24.36 -6.47
C TYR A 129 -2.58 -23.78 -7.27
N PHE A 130 -3.17 -22.65 -6.84
CA PHE A 130 -4.36 -22.08 -7.48
C PHE A 130 -4.07 -21.25 -8.74
N PHE A 131 -2.87 -20.68 -8.89
CA PHE A 131 -2.60 -19.67 -9.93
C PHE A 131 -1.52 -20.02 -10.94
N GLN A 132 -0.70 -21.07 -10.74
CA GLN A 132 0.39 -21.40 -11.67
C GLN A 132 -0.08 -21.60 -13.13
N TYR A 133 -1.28 -22.16 -13.33
CA TYR A 133 -1.86 -22.39 -14.65
C TYR A 133 -2.62 -21.17 -15.21
N LYS A 134 -2.98 -20.20 -14.35
CA LYS A 134 -3.70 -18.99 -14.73
C LYS A 134 -2.75 -17.85 -15.10
N ASN A 135 -1.73 -17.63 -14.28
CA ASN A 135 -0.78 -16.54 -14.45
C ASN A 135 0.54 -16.82 -13.68
N LYS A 136 1.55 -17.37 -14.36
CA LYS A 136 2.87 -17.66 -13.74
C LYS A 136 3.59 -16.41 -13.22
N LYS A 137 3.43 -15.26 -13.90
CA LYS A 137 4.04 -13.98 -13.47
C LYS A 137 3.49 -13.53 -12.13
N PHE A 138 2.19 -13.71 -11.93
CA PHE A 138 1.55 -13.42 -10.64
C PHE A 138 2.18 -14.25 -9.51
N CYS A 139 2.36 -15.56 -9.70
CA CYS A 139 3.01 -16.41 -8.69
C CYS A 139 4.44 -15.96 -8.39
N LEU A 140 5.22 -15.63 -9.43
CA LEU A 140 6.60 -15.14 -9.27
C LEU A 140 6.64 -13.84 -8.46
N PHE A 141 5.83 -12.84 -8.81
CA PHE A 141 5.84 -11.57 -8.11
C PHE A 141 5.27 -11.68 -6.69
N TYR A 142 4.31 -12.58 -6.46
CA TYR A 142 3.85 -12.90 -5.12
C TYR A 142 4.98 -13.47 -4.25
N LEU A 143 5.75 -14.43 -4.77
CA LEU A 143 6.90 -14.98 -4.09
C LEU A 143 7.92 -13.90 -3.74
N LEU A 144 8.31 -13.07 -4.71
CA LEU A 144 9.27 -11.97 -4.51
C LEU A 144 8.78 -10.94 -3.48
N ALA A 145 7.50 -10.54 -3.56
CA ALA A 145 6.94 -9.58 -2.61
C ALA A 145 6.85 -10.19 -1.19
N SER A 146 6.50 -11.48 -1.07
CA SER A 146 6.49 -12.20 0.21
C SER A 146 7.89 -12.35 0.80
N SER A 147 8.93 -12.58 0.00
CA SER A 147 10.29 -12.62 0.54
C SER A 147 10.75 -11.27 1.11
N LEU A 148 10.32 -10.14 0.55
CA LEU A 148 10.67 -8.84 1.12
C LEU A 148 9.99 -8.55 2.46
N SER A 149 8.92 -9.27 2.83
CA SER A 149 8.31 -9.12 4.16
C SER A 149 9.13 -9.78 5.28
N ILE A 150 10.26 -10.41 4.97
CA ILE A 150 11.09 -11.14 5.94
C ILE A 150 12.58 -10.77 5.88
N ILE A 151 13.00 -10.16 4.77
CA ILE A 151 14.40 -9.85 4.51
C ILE A 151 14.70 -8.45 5.02
N SER A 152 15.63 -8.35 5.96
CA SER A 152 16.26 -7.09 6.34
C SER A 152 17.64 -6.99 5.70
N LEU A 153 17.90 -5.87 5.05
CA LEU A 153 19.19 -5.53 4.46
C LEU A 153 19.58 -4.13 4.93
N TYR A 154 20.62 -4.05 5.75
CA TYR A 154 20.98 -2.83 6.47
C TYR A 154 22.48 -2.72 6.71
N SER A 155 22.96 -1.52 7.00
CA SER A 155 24.33 -1.24 7.39
C SER A 155 24.34 -0.61 8.77
N LEU A 156 24.76 -1.39 9.78
CA LEU A 156 24.75 -0.97 11.20
C LEU A 156 25.62 0.27 11.50
N PRO A 157 26.86 0.38 10.99
CA PRO A 157 27.72 1.52 11.30
C PRO A 157 27.07 2.86 10.91
N TYR A 158 26.21 2.82 9.89
CA TYR A 158 25.60 4.01 9.31
C TYR A 158 24.09 4.10 9.58
N ARG A 159 23.50 3.10 10.28
CA ARG A 159 22.05 2.98 10.56
C ARG A 159 21.15 3.13 9.32
N VAL A 160 21.64 2.67 8.16
CA VAL A 160 20.91 2.73 6.90
C VAL A 160 20.22 1.40 6.63
N TYR A 161 18.94 1.45 6.27
CA TYR A 161 18.17 0.30 5.80
C TYR A 161 17.93 0.43 4.30
N ILE A 162 18.18 -0.65 3.54
CA ILE A 162 17.81 -0.78 2.12
C ILE A 162 16.52 -1.57 2.01
N LEU A 163 16.37 -2.60 2.84
CA LEU A 163 15.14 -3.38 3.01
C LEU A 163 14.83 -3.46 4.49
N ASP A 164 13.63 -3.08 4.87
CA ASP A 164 13.14 -3.14 6.24
C ASP A 164 11.79 -3.86 6.30
N PRO A 165 11.76 -5.15 6.67
CA PRO A 165 10.54 -5.94 6.71
C PRO A 165 9.57 -5.47 7.79
N THR A 166 10.00 -4.59 8.71
CA THR A 166 9.15 -3.99 9.75
C THR A 166 8.31 -2.82 9.23
N LYS A 167 8.59 -2.32 8.02
CA LYS A 167 7.80 -1.30 7.34
C LYS A 167 7.68 -1.62 5.85
N LEU A 168 6.53 -2.13 5.45
CA LEU A 168 6.18 -2.44 4.06
C LEU A 168 5.33 -1.33 3.45
N ASN A 169 5.59 -1.02 2.18
CA ASN A 169 4.88 0.06 1.49
C ASN A 169 3.38 -0.21 1.27
N VAL A 170 2.62 0.86 1.00
CA VAL A 170 1.17 0.85 0.79
C VAL A 170 0.66 -0.18 -0.23
N PHE A 171 1.44 -0.53 -1.26
CA PHE A 171 0.98 -1.52 -2.25
C PHE A 171 0.77 -2.92 -1.62
N TYR A 172 1.45 -3.26 -0.54
CA TYR A 172 1.17 -4.50 0.20
C TYR A 172 -0.25 -4.51 0.77
N THR A 173 -0.70 -3.40 1.35
CA THR A 173 -2.08 -3.25 1.84
C THR A 173 -3.07 -3.29 0.67
N LEU A 174 -2.79 -2.54 -0.40
CA LEU A 174 -3.65 -2.45 -1.59
C LEU A 174 -3.81 -3.81 -2.28
N PHE A 175 -2.69 -4.52 -2.47
CA PHE A 175 -2.67 -5.86 -3.03
C PHE A 175 -3.46 -6.84 -2.16
N THR A 176 -3.19 -6.89 -0.86
CA THR A 176 -3.83 -7.84 0.05
C THR A 176 -5.35 -7.64 0.08
N GLY A 177 -5.82 -6.40 0.23
CA GLY A 177 -7.25 -6.09 0.18
C GLY A 177 -7.91 -6.50 -1.15
N ALA A 178 -7.22 -6.26 -2.26
CA ALA A 178 -7.70 -6.66 -3.58
C ALA A 178 -7.71 -8.19 -3.77
N PHE A 179 -6.68 -8.88 -3.25
CA PHE A 179 -6.52 -10.31 -3.39
C PHE A 179 -7.54 -11.08 -2.55
N VAL A 180 -7.75 -10.67 -1.29
CA VAL A 180 -8.79 -11.24 -0.42
C VAL A 180 -10.18 -11.04 -1.05
N SER A 181 -10.44 -9.88 -1.64
CA SER A 181 -11.68 -9.61 -2.38
C SER A 181 -11.86 -10.52 -3.61
N TYR A 182 -10.78 -10.82 -4.33
CA TYR A 182 -10.78 -11.80 -5.43
C TYR A 182 -11.02 -13.24 -4.93
N ILE A 183 -10.43 -13.60 -3.80
CA ILE A 183 -10.61 -14.92 -3.16
C ILE A 183 -12.07 -15.09 -2.74
N LEU A 184 -12.69 -14.06 -2.16
CA LEU A 184 -14.11 -14.06 -1.80
C LEU A 184 -15.00 -14.44 -2.99
N ASP A 185 -14.81 -13.77 -4.13
CA ASP A 185 -15.56 -14.12 -5.36
C ASP A 185 -15.29 -15.57 -5.80
N SER A 186 -14.05 -16.03 -5.68
CA SER A 186 -13.64 -17.41 -6.02
C SER A 186 -14.30 -18.45 -5.11
N ILE A 187 -14.50 -18.13 -3.83
CA ILE A 187 -15.22 -18.94 -2.85
C ILE A 187 -16.72 -18.95 -3.18
N ILE A 188 -17.33 -17.78 -3.40
CA ILE A 188 -18.77 -17.66 -3.73
C ILE A 188 -19.11 -18.49 -4.98
N LEU A 189 -18.26 -18.44 -6.02
CA LEU A 189 -18.46 -19.23 -7.23
C LEU A 189 -18.45 -20.74 -6.99
N ARG A 190 -17.62 -21.23 -6.05
CA ARG A 190 -17.55 -22.65 -5.69
C ARG A 190 -18.75 -23.09 -4.88
N PHE A 191 -19.19 -22.26 -3.94
CA PHE A 191 -20.43 -22.51 -3.19
C PHE A 191 -21.65 -22.63 -4.11
N LYS A 192 -21.75 -21.80 -5.16
CA LYS A 192 -22.86 -21.89 -6.13
C LYS A 192 -22.88 -23.20 -6.94
N LYS A 193 -21.76 -23.90 -7.04
CA LYS A 193 -21.63 -25.15 -7.80
C LYS A 193 -21.29 -26.33 -6.87
N PHE A 194 -21.66 -26.25 -5.60
CA PHE A 194 -21.15 -27.14 -4.55
C PHE A 194 -21.48 -28.62 -4.82
N ASP A 195 -20.43 -29.42 -4.95
CA ASP A 195 -20.40 -30.87 -4.76
C ASP A 195 -19.34 -31.09 -3.67
N GLY A 196 -19.51 -32.00 -2.71
CA GLY A 196 -18.70 -32.03 -1.47
C GLY A 196 -17.17 -31.93 -1.62
N LYS A 197 -16.61 -32.29 -2.79
CA LYS A 197 -15.19 -32.08 -3.16
C LYS A 197 -14.76 -30.60 -3.19
N LYS A 198 -15.66 -29.66 -3.53
CA LYS A 198 -15.38 -28.21 -3.51
C LYS A 198 -15.18 -27.64 -2.11
N LEU A 199 -15.61 -28.34 -1.06
CA LEU A 199 -15.41 -27.88 0.32
C LEU A 199 -13.92 -27.70 0.63
N ILE A 200 -13.09 -28.65 0.21
CA ILE A 200 -11.64 -28.58 0.42
C ILE A 200 -11.06 -27.35 -0.27
N GLU A 201 -11.43 -27.09 -1.52
CA GLU A 201 -10.96 -25.89 -2.24
C GLU A 201 -11.39 -24.59 -1.56
N ILE A 202 -12.62 -24.53 -1.05
CA ILE A 202 -13.13 -23.36 -0.31
C ILE A 202 -12.30 -23.13 0.96
N VAL A 203 -12.04 -24.18 1.73
CA VAL A 203 -11.23 -24.10 2.96
C VAL A 203 -9.80 -23.66 2.63
N LEU A 204 -9.17 -24.24 1.62
CA LEU A 204 -7.82 -23.85 1.19
C LEU A 204 -7.76 -22.39 0.72
N LEU A 205 -8.79 -21.90 0.01
CA LEU A 205 -8.90 -20.50 -0.37
C LEU A 205 -9.04 -19.57 0.85
N ALA A 206 -9.85 -19.96 1.84
CA ALA A 206 -10.02 -19.19 3.07
C ALA A 206 -8.72 -19.15 3.90
N ILE A 207 -8.01 -20.27 4.01
CA ILE A 207 -6.69 -20.36 4.66
C ILE A 207 -5.70 -19.46 3.91
N MET A 208 -5.66 -19.53 2.57
CA MET A 208 -4.79 -18.67 1.77
C MET A 208 -5.04 -17.18 2.05
N ALA A 209 -6.31 -16.75 2.11
CA ALA A 209 -6.66 -15.37 2.46
C ALA A 209 -6.17 -14.98 3.85
N GLY A 210 -6.39 -15.83 4.86
CA GLY A 210 -5.93 -15.60 6.23
C GLY A 210 -4.41 -15.50 6.34
N LEU A 211 -3.68 -16.41 5.68
CA LEU A 211 -2.22 -16.39 5.65
C LEU A 211 -1.67 -15.17 4.92
N THR A 212 -2.25 -14.76 3.78
CA THR A 212 -1.81 -13.54 3.08
C THR A 212 -2.03 -12.30 3.94
N ILE A 213 -3.16 -12.21 4.67
CA ILE A 213 -3.40 -11.13 5.64
C ILE A 213 -2.31 -11.17 6.71
N PHE A 214 -2.08 -12.32 7.33
CA PHE A 214 -1.09 -12.46 8.39
C PHE A 214 0.33 -12.03 7.96
N VAL A 215 0.78 -12.51 6.79
CA VAL A 215 2.13 -12.23 6.27
C VAL A 215 2.31 -10.76 5.91
N PHE A 216 1.34 -10.12 5.25
CA PHE A 216 1.53 -8.77 4.71
C PHE A 216 1.05 -7.63 5.60
N THR A 217 0.08 -7.85 6.49
CA THR A 217 -0.60 -6.73 7.16
C THR A 217 0.04 -6.27 8.45
N LYS A 218 0.90 -7.08 9.08
CA LYS A 218 1.58 -6.71 10.33
C LYS A 218 2.42 -5.44 10.17
N ASN A 219 3.15 -5.35 9.06
CA ASN A 219 4.14 -4.30 8.82
C ASN A 219 3.80 -3.36 7.65
N SER A 220 2.69 -3.56 6.94
CA SER A 220 2.31 -2.66 5.83
C SER A 220 1.73 -1.32 6.32
N ASP A 221 1.95 -0.24 5.57
CA ASP A 221 1.54 1.15 5.88
C ASP A 221 0.17 1.34 6.53
N TYR A 222 -0.86 0.67 5.98
CA TYR A 222 -2.23 0.77 6.52
C TYR A 222 -2.71 -0.54 7.19
N GLY A 223 -1.86 -1.56 7.20
CA GLY A 223 -2.07 -2.83 7.85
C GLY A 223 -3.42 -3.49 7.57
N TYR A 224 -3.92 -4.22 8.58
CA TYR A 224 -5.20 -4.91 8.48
C TYR A 224 -6.38 -3.91 8.37
N LYS A 225 -6.24 -2.70 8.93
CA LYS A 225 -7.27 -1.65 8.85
C LYS A 225 -7.51 -1.26 7.40
N GLY A 226 -6.45 -1.09 6.60
CA GLY A 226 -6.56 -0.78 5.17
C GLY A 226 -7.11 -1.94 4.35
N VAL A 227 -6.70 -3.18 4.66
CA VAL A 227 -7.26 -4.38 4.01
C VAL A 227 -8.76 -4.49 4.27
N LEU A 228 -9.19 -4.28 5.51
CA LEU A 228 -10.60 -4.30 5.90
C LEU A 228 -11.41 -3.23 5.15
N LEU A 229 -10.87 -2.01 5.01
CA LEU A 229 -11.51 -0.96 4.22
C LEU A 229 -11.76 -1.42 2.78
N ILE A 230 -10.71 -1.89 2.10
CA ILE A 230 -10.81 -2.31 0.69
C ILE A 230 -11.82 -3.45 0.54
N PHE A 231 -11.78 -4.42 1.46
CA PHE A 231 -12.68 -5.56 1.47
C PHE A 231 -14.15 -5.13 1.64
N LEU A 232 -14.45 -4.28 2.62
CA LEU A 232 -15.82 -3.80 2.85
C LEU A 232 -16.33 -2.92 1.70
N LEU A 233 -15.48 -2.04 1.15
CA LEU A 233 -15.82 -1.26 -0.05
C LEU A 233 -16.12 -2.15 -1.25
N TYR A 234 -15.43 -3.29 -1.37
CA TYR A 234 -15.67 -4.28 -2.40
C TYR A 234 -16.96 -5.06 -2.18
N VAL A 235 -17.24 -5.48 -0.94
CA VAL A 235 -18.51 -6.15 -0.59
C VAL A 235 -19.70 -5.23 -0.90
N PHE A 236 -19.60 -3.94 -0.55
CA PHE A 236 -20.65 -2.95 -0.77
C PHE A 236 -20.59 -2.26 -2.13
N LYS A 237 -19.80 -2.74 -3.10
CA LYS A 237 -19.61 -2.08 -4.41
C LYS A 237 -20.89 -1.77 -5.20
N LYS A 238 -21.98 -2.50 -4.94
CA LYS A 238 -23.29 -2.28 -5.57
C LYS A 238 -24.15 -1.21 -4.87
N ILE A 239 -23.85 -0.88 -3.62
CA ILE A 239 -24.64 0.02 -2.78
C ILE A 239 -23.73 1.18 -2.35
N LYS A 240 -23.71 2.23 -3.16
CA LYS A 240 -22.82 3.39 -2.96
C LYS A 240 -22.96 4.02 -1.58
N PHE A 241 -24.17 4.09 -1.05
CA PHE A 241 -24.42 4.61 0.31
C PHE A 241 -23.64 3.84 1.39
N LEU A 242 -23.61 2.50 1.31
CA LEU A 242 -22.84 1.67 2.25
C LEU A 242 -21.32 1.83 2.05
N GLN A 243 -20.84 2.11 0.83
CA GLN A 243 -19.44 2.46 0.62
C GLN A 243 -19.07 3.77 1.31
N LEU A 244 -19.95 4.79 1.27
CA LEU A 244 -19.72 6.07 1.94
C LEU A 244 -19.77 5.94 3.46
N ILE A 245 -20.68 5.13 4.01
CA ILE A 245 -20.70 4.78 5.44
C ILE A 245 -19.38 4.10 5.83
N THR A 246 -18.96 3.10 5.04
CA THR A 246 -17.71 2.36 5.28
C THR A 246 -16.50 3.31 5.30
N LEU A 247 -16.40 4.22 4.32
CA LEU A 247 -15.35 5.24 4.31
C LEU A 247 -15.41 6.10 5.57
N THR A 248 -16.58 6.64 5.90
CA THR A 248 -16.75 7.56 7.04
C THR A 248 -16.41 6.89 8.37
N CYS A 249 -16.91 5.68 8.62
CA CYS A 249 -16.59 4.91 9.81
C CYS A 249 -15.09 4.59 9.89
N TRP A 250 -14.49 4.19 8.77
CA TRP A 250 -13.05 3.90 8.75
C TRP A 250 -12.20 5.13 9.05
N LEU A 251 -12.56 6.29 8.50
CA LEU A 251 -11.89 7.56 8.78
C LEU A 251 -12.01 7.95 10.25
N TYR A 252 -13.19 7.77 10.84
CA TYR A 252 -13.42 8.01 12.26
C TYR A 252 -12.50 7.14 13.13
N PHE A 253 -12.50 5.82 12.93
CA PHE A 253 -11.68 4.90 13.75
C PHE A 253 -10.17 5.04 13.49
N THR A 254 -9.77 5.58 12.35
CA THR A 254 -8.36 5.72 11.98
C THR A 254 -7.77 7.05 12.40
N TYR A 255 -8.51 8.16 12.26
CA TYR A 255 -7.97 9.51 12.46
C TYR A 255 -8.61 10.30 13.61
N TYR A 256 -9.79 9.89 14.10
CA TYR A 256 -10.48 10.58 15.19
C TYR A 256 -10.46 9.79 16.50
N TYR A 257 -10.92 8.54 16.50
CA TYR A 257 -11.00 7.70 17.71
C TYR A 257 -9.68 7.57 18.50
N PRO A 258 -8.49 7.52 17.87
CA PRO A 258 -7.23 7.46 18.62
C PRO A 258 -6.87 8.75 19.40
N ILE A 259 -7.59 9.85 19.19
CA ILE A 259 -7.36 11.13 19.87
C ILE A 259 -7.94 11.03 21.30
N PRO A 260 -7.17 11.37 22.34
CA PRO A 260 -7.67 11.42 23.71
C PRO A 260 -8.91 12.31 23.86
N MET A 261 -9.86 11.87 24.68
CA MET A 261 -11.08 12.64 24.96
C MET A 261 -10.73 14.00 25.58
N GLY A 262 -11.18 15.10 24.97
CA GLY A 262 -10.93 16.47 25.43
C GLY A 262 -9.95 17.27 24.56
N GLU A 263 -9.29 16.64 23.58
CA GLU A 263 -8.50 17.36 22.57
C GLU A 263 -9.36 17.85 21.38
N GLU A 264 -8.89 18.89 20.69
CA GLU A 264 -9.54 19.42 19.50
C GLU A 264 -9.58 18.39 18.36
N ILE A 265 -10.59 18.49 17.49
CA ILE A 265 -10.74 17.62 16.31
C ILE A 265 -9.48 17.73 15.44
N SER A 266 -8.83 16.60 15.14
CA SER A 266 -7.63 16.59 14.29
C SER A 266 -7.93 17.09 12.88
N LEU A 267 -7.05 17.95 12.35
CA LEU A 267 -7.11 18.35 10.94
C LEU A 267 -6.98 17.14 10.02
N LEU A 268 -6.25 16.10 10.45
CA LEU A 268 -6.13 14.83 9.75
C LEU A 268 -7.52 14.21 9.45
N PHE A 269 -8.40 14.14 10.45
CA PHE A 269 -9.75 13.62 10.27
C PHE A 269 -10.58 14.53 9.36
N VAL A 270 -10.61 15.84 9.64
CA VAL A 270 -11.42 16.81 8.89
C VAL A 270 -11.07 16.80 7.39
N PHE A 271 -9.78 16.88 7.05
CA PHE A 271 -9.37 16.84 5.64
C PHE A 271 -9.63 15.48 5.00
N SER A 272 -9.48 14.38 5.75
CA SER A 272 -9.75 13.04 5.21
C SER A 272 -11.21 12.86 4.77
N LEU A 273 -12.17 13.58 5.37
CA LEU A 273 -13.59 13.54 4.97
C LEU A 273 -13.83 14.04 3.54
N VAL A 274 -12.92 14.85 2.97
CA VAL A 274 -12.98 15.23 1.56
C VAL A 274 -12.94 14.00 0.65
N SER A 275 -12.29 12.91 1.07
CA SER A 275 -12.32 11.64 0.31
C SER A 275 -13.73 11.05 0.20
N VAL A 276 -14.58 11.23 1.22
CA VAL A 276 -15.99 10.81 1.21
C VAL A 276 -16.77 11.65 0.21
N LEU A 277 -16.56 12.97 0.19
CA LEU A 277 -17.17 13.87 -0.80
C LEU A 277 -16.75 13.49 -2.23
N VAL A 278 -15.47 13.21 -2.46
CA VAL A 278 -14.96 12.79 -3.77
C VAL A 278 -15.58 11.46 -4.20
N ALA A 279 -15.69 10.49 -3.29
CA ALA A 279 -16.39 9.22 -3.55
C ALA A 279 -17.90 9.43 -3.81
N PHE A 280 -18.55 10.35 -3.09
CA PHE A 280 -19.94 10.73 -3.32
C PHE A 280 -20.14 11.37 -4.70
N LEU A 281 -19.20 12.19 -5.17
CA LEU A 281 -19.28 12.81 -6.49
C LEU A 281 -18.90 11.86 -7.64
N TYR A 282 -18.39 10.66 -7.36
CA TYR A 282 -18.05 9.68 -8.39
C TYR A 282 -19.30 9.17 -9.13
N ASN A 283 -19.30 9.28 -10.47
CA ASN A 283 -20.45 8.96 -11.33
C ASN A 283 -20.33 7.62 -12.07
N GLY A 284 -19.37 6.77 -11.70
CA GLY A 284 -19.20 5.45 -12.33
C GLY A 284 -18.49 5.44 -13.69
N LYS A 285 -18.38 6.59 -14.37
CA LYS A 285 -17.76 6.71 -15.70
C LYS A 285 -16.23 6.63 -15.62
N LYS A 286 -15.59 6.04 -16.65
CA LYS A 286 -14.13 5.87 -16.71
C LYS A 286 -13.39 7.21 -16.89
N GLY A 287 -13.91 8.12 -17.71
CA GLY A 287 -13.18 9.32 -18.13
C GLY A 287 -12.00 8.96 -19.05
N TYR A 288 -10.98 9.83 -19.09
CA TYR A 288 -9.76 9.58 -19.86
C TYR A 288 -9.05 8.29 -19.42
N ASN A 289 -8.71 7.43 -20.38
CA ASN A 289 -8.16 6.11 -20.09
C ASN A 289 -7.32 5.57 -21.26
N ASN A 290 -6.06 6.00 -21.35
CA ASN A 290 -5.09 5.42 -22.28
C ASN A 290 -4.15 4.43 -21.55
N LYS A 291 -3.37 3.66 -22.32
CA LYS A 291 -2.42 2.68 -21.75
C LYS A 291 -1.30 3.35 -20.95
N VAL A 292 -0.78 4.47 -21.44
CA VAL A 292 0.33 5.21 -20.83
C VAL A 292 -0.05 5.73 -19.45
N PHE A 293 -1.19 6.42 -19.33
CA PHE A 293 -1.69 6.95 -18.06
C PHE A 293 -1.93 5.85 -17.03
N ARG A 294 -2.46 4.69 -17.45
CA ARG A 294 -2.61 3.56 -16.53
C ARG A 294 -1.28 3.11 -15.96
N ILE A 295 -0.24 2.99 -16.79
CA ILE A 295 1.11 2.61 -16.33
C ILE A 295 1.68 3.70 -15.42
N PHE A 296 1.56 4.96 -15.83
CA PHE A 296 1.96 6.12 -15.04
C PHE A 296 1.36 6.09 -13.63
N THR A 297 0.08 5.76 -13.46
CA THR A 297 -0.54 5.74 -12.12
C THR A 297 0.11 4.75 -11.15
N TYR A 298 0.76 3.70 -11.64
CA TYR A 298 1.51 2.77 -10.79
C TYR A 298 2.96 3.23 -10.58
N ILE A 299 3.63 3.66 -11.64
CA ILE A 299 5.03 4.13 -11.58
C ILE A 299 5.17 5.41 -10.78
N PHE A 300 4.13 6.25 -10.76
CA PHE A 300 4.15 7.53 -10.06
C PHE A 300 4.61 7.36 -8.62
N TYR A 301 4.08 6.37 -7.88
CA TYR A 301 4.44 6.14 -6.48
C TYR A 301 5.95 5.94 -6.23
N PRO A 302 6.61 4.89 -6.74
CA PRO A 302 8.05 4.74 -6.51
C PRO A 302 8.86 5.89 -7.13
N LEU A 303 8.46 6.39 -8.30
CA LEU A 303 9.21 7.45 -8.99
C LEU A 303 9.26 8.75 -8.20
N HIS A 304 8.11 9.28 -7.76
CA HIS A 304 8.11 10.55 -7.06
C HIS A 304 8.75 10.44 -5.68
N ILE A 305 8.62 9.31 -4.97
CA ILE A 305 9.35 9.10 -3.72
C ILE A 305 10.86 9.12 -3.96
N SER A 306 11.35 8.40 -4.97
CA SER A 306 12.78 8.44 -5.34
C SER A 306 13.25 9.83 -5.71
N LEU A 307 12.47 10.58 -6.50
CA LEU A 307 12.80 11.96 -6.86
C LEU A 307 12.84 12.88 -5.65
N LEU A 308 11.83 12.81 -4.77
CA LEU A 308 11.79 13.61 -3.54
C LEU A 308 12.99 13.30 -2.63
N PHE A 309 13.33 12.02 -2.49
CA PHE A 309 14.52 11.60 -1.75
C PHE A 309 15.80 12.19 -2.35
N ILE A 310 15.98 12.09 -3.67
CA ILE A 310 17.14 12.68 -4.37
C ILE A 310 17.18 14.20 -4.17
N PHE A 311 16.06 14.90 -4.31
CA PHE A 311 16.02 16.35 -4.11
C PHE A 311 16.35 16.75 -2.67
N SER A 312 15.76 16.06 -1.69
CA SER A 312 16.08 16.28 -0.28
C SER A 312 17.57 16.07 -0.02
N PHE A 313 18.14 15.02 -0.62
CA PHE A 313 19.55 14.69 -0.51
C PHE A 313 20.46 15.75 -1.16
N LEU A 314 20.12 16.24 -2.36
CA LEU A 314 20.90 17.30 -3.03
C LEU A 314 20.85 18.64 -2.27
N TYR A 315 19.68 18.98 -1.72
CA TYR A 315 19.49 20.18 -0.89
C TYR A 315 20.33 20.10 0.39
N GLN A 316 20.31 18.93 1.02
CA GLN A 316 21.14 18.60 2.19
C GLN A 316 22.65 18.77 1.92
N LEU A 317 23.11 18.45 0.72
CA LEU A 317 24.50 18.66 0.29
C LEU A 317 24.83 20.11 -0.06
N GLY A 318 23.86 21.03 -0.06
CA GLY A 318 24.04 22.41 -0.48
C GLY A 318 24.32 22.59 -1.97
N ILE A 319 23.97 21.59 -2.81
CA ILE A 319 24.11 21.66 -4.27
C ILE A 319 23.00 22.53 -4.88
N ILE A 320 21.81 22.50 -4.28
CA ILE A 320 20.62 23.29 -4.66
C ILE A 320 20.05 23.97 -3.43
#